data_AF-A0A0B1TH83-F1
#
_entry.id   AF-A0A0B1TH83-F1
#
_cell.length_a   1.000
_cell.length_b   1.000
_cell.length_c   1.000
_cell.angle_alpha   90.00
_cell.angle_beta   90.00
_cell.angle_gamma   90.00
#
_symmetry.space_group_name_H-M   'P 1'
#
loop_
_entity.id
_entity.type
_entity.pdbx_description
1 polymer ?
#
loop_
_entity_poly.entity_id
_entity_poly.type
_entity_poly.pdbx_seq_one_letter_code
_entity_poly.pdbx_strand_id
1 'polypeptide(L)'
;MYVDTGYLAKTYSSKEIYIRAVDTDRTINSAISNLVGMYGQKDTGNTLNQHYPEVADWPDQYVPIPIHTGFRSIDDASIPDAPCRRRSKLWKWVMNSSEMIEYQEDDTVSILQVFLQNMI
;
A
#
# COMPACT_ATOMS: atom_id res chain seq x y z
N MET A 1 -9.13 -14.49 -4.43
CA MET A 1 -9.47 -14.76 -3.01
C MET A 1 -10.76 -14.07 -2.53
N TYR A 2 -11.16 -12.87 -2.97
CA TYR A 2 -12.51 -12.32 -2.68
C TYR A 2 -13.48 -12.42 -3.87
N VAL A 3 -12.95 -12.21 -5.07
CA VAL A 3 -13.67 -12.47 -6.33
C VAL A 3 -14.02 -13.96 -6.47
N ASP A 4 -13.05 -14.85 -6.25
CA ASP A 4 -13.27 -16.30 -6.37
C ASP A 4 -14.30 -16.85 -5.37
N THR A 5 -14.39 -16.23 -4.20
CA THR A 5 -15.39 -16.59 -3.17
C THR A 5 -16.78 -16.03 -3.46
N GLY A 6 -16.92 -15.16 -4.47
CA GLY A 6 -18.17 -14.48 -4.79
C GLY A 6 -18.56 -13.34 -3.82
N TYR A 7 -17.64 -12.92 -2.94
CA TYR A 7 -17.86 -11.78 -2.05
C TYR A 7 -17.81 -10.45 -2.83
N LEU A 8 -16.88 -10.35 -3.78
CA LEU A 8 -16.83 -9.27 -4.76
C LEU A 8 -17.30 -9.77 -6.12
N ALA A 9 -17.87 -8.89 -6.94
CA ALA A 9 -18.18 -9.21 -8.32
C ALA A 9 -16.92 -9.59 -9.10
N LYS A 10 -17.11 -10.37 -10.16
CA LYS A 10 -15.99 -10.78 -11.04
C LYS A 10 -15.39 -9.62 -11.82
N THR A 11 -16.21 -8.64 -12.16
CA THR A 11 -15.79 -7.40 -12.82
C THR A 11 -15.72 -6.25 -11.81
N TYR A 12 -14.83 -5.29 -12.08
CA TYR A 12 -14.67 -4.13 -11.21
C TYR A 12 -15.95 -3.26 -11.17
N SER A 13 -16.30 -2.80 -9.97
CA SER A 13 -17.33 -1.79 -9.74
C SER A 13 -16.87 -0.80 -8.67
N SER A 14 -16.91 0.50 -8.99
CA SER A 14 -16.60 1.58 -8.04
C SER A 14 -17.57 1.68 -6.87
N LYS A 15 -18.70 0.96 -6.92
CA LYS A 15 -19.68 0.87 -5.83
C LYS A 15 -19.36 -0.23 -4.82
N GLU A 16 -18.49 -1.17 -5.16
CA GLU A 16 -18.12 -2.29 -4.28
C GLU A 16 -16.83 -2.03 -3.53
N ILE A 17 -15.85 -1.42 -4.21
CA ILE A 17 -14.51 -1.23 -3.65
C ILE A 17 -13.99 0.20 -3.84
N TYR A 18 -13.30 0.69 -2.81
CA TYR A 18 -12.56 1.94 -2.82
C TYR A 18 -11.10 1.64 -2.51
N ILE A 19 -10.19 2.03 -3.42
CA ILE A 19 -8.76 1.76 -3.28
C ILE A 19 -8.07 3.07 -2.94
N ARG A 20 -7.32 3.08 -1.83
CA ARG A 20 -6.45 4.19 -1.44
C ARG A 20 -5.03 3.70 -1.26
N ALA A 21 -4.07 4.46 -1.77
CA ALA A 21 -2.66 4.27 -1.51
C ALA A 21 -2.03 5.59 -1.02
N VAL A 22 -1.00 5.45 -0.18
CA VAL A 22 -0.12 6.59 0.14
C VAL A 22 0.51 7.12 -1.14
N ASP A 23 0.73 8.43 -1.21
CA ASP A 23 1.38 9.14 -2.32
C ASP A 23 2.89 8.82 -2.37
N THR A 24 3.20 7.57 -2.72
CA THR A 24 4.54 7.08 -3.06
C THR A 24 4.47 6.04 -4.16
N ASP A 25 5.44 6.05 -5.07
CA ASP A 25 5.49 5.14 -6.20
C ASP A 25 5.39 3.67 -5.77
N ARG A 26 6.10 3.29 -4.68
CA ARG A 26 6.08 1.91 -4.19
C ARG A 26 4.67 1.46 -3.78
N THR A 27 3.89 2.31 -3.12
CA THR A 27 2.54 1.94 -2.65
C THR A 27 1.53 1.95 -3.78
N ILE A 28 1.64 2.92 -4.69
CA ILE A 28 0.80 2.99 -5.88
C ILE A 28 1.06 1.78 -6.80
N ASN A 29 2.32 1.46 -7.08
CA ASN A 29 2.68 0.32 -7.93
C ASN A 29 2.31 -1.02 -7.31
N SER A 30 2.44 -1.17 -5.99
CA SER A 30 1.94 -2.36 -5.29
C SER A 30 0.42 -2.48 -5.40
N ALA A 31 -0.32 -1.37 -5.26
CA ALA A 31 -1.78 -1.37 -5.43
C ALA A 31 -2.18 -1.73 -6.86
N ILE A 32 -1.53 -1.15 -7.88
CA ILE A 32 -1.77 -1.51 -9.29
C ILE A 32 -1.51 -3.01 -9.50
N SER A 33 -0.35 -3.51 -9.07
CA SER A 33 0.02 -4.92 -9.22
C SER A 33 -0.98 -5.86 -8.56
N ASN A 34 -1.48 -5.50 -7.37
CA ASN A 34 -2.50 -6.27 -6.67
C ASN A 34 -3.83 -6.29 -7.46
N LEU A 35 -4.26 -5.15 -7.99
CA LEU A 35 -5.49 -5.02 -8.76
C LEU A 35 -5.43 -5.73 -10.11
N VAL A 36 -4.26 -5.73 -10.77
CA VAL A 36 -4.00 -6.57 -11.96
C VAL A 36 -4.17 -8.06 -11.60
N GLY A 37 -3.66 -8.47 -10.45
CA GLY A 37 -3.87 -9.83 -9.94
C GLY A 37 -5.34 -10.16 -9.64
N MET A 38 -6.12 -9.18 -9.18
CA MET A 38 -7.51 -9.38 -8.76
C MET A 38 -8.52 -9.31 -9.92
N TYR A 39 -8.35 -8.37 -10.85
CA TYR A 39 -9.32 -8.08 -11.92
C TYR A 39 -8.74 -8.17 -13.33
N GLY A 40 -7.42 -8.24 -13.50
CA GLY A 40 -6.76 -8.33 -14.80
C GLY A 40 -6.49 -9.76 -15.27
N GLN A 41 -7.16 -10.75 -14.70
CA GLN A 41 -6.99 -12.17 -15.05
C GLN A 41 -7.99 -12.61 -16.12
N LYS A 42 -7.61 -13.66 -16.86
CA LYS A 42 -8.55 -14.37 -17.74
C LYS A 42 -9.73 -14.90 -16.92
N ASP A 43 -10.92 -14.94 -17.50
CA ASP A 43 -12.15 -15.47 -16.90
C ASP A 43 -12.77 -14.62 -15.76
N THR A 44 -12.30 -13.38 -15.59
CA THR A 44 -12.93 -12.37 -14.71
C THR A 44 -14.24 -11.82 -15.27
N GLY A 45 -14.61 -12.18 -16.50
CA GLY A 45 -15.83 -11.70 -17.15
C GLY A 45 -15.69 -10.29 -17.73
N ASN A 46 -14.47 -9.74 -17.79
CA ASN A 46 -14.19 -8.50 -18.50
C ASN A 46 -14.47 -8.66 -20.00
N THR A 47 -15.18 -7.70 -20.56
CA THR A 47 -15.61 -7.67 -21.96
C THR A 47 -14.93 -6.54 -22.73
N LEU A 48 -14.48 -6.86 -23.95
CA LEU A 48 -13.90 -5.92 -24.89
C LEU A 48 -14.88 -4.79 -25.20
N ASN A 49 -14.36 -3.56 -25.33
CA ASN A 49 -15.12 -2.32 -25.57
C ASN A 49 -16.14 -1.94 -24.48
N GLN A 50 -16.14 -2.62 -23.34
CA GLN A 50 -16.92 -2.25 -22.16
C GLN A 50 -16.04 -2.02 -20.93
N HIS A 51 -15.10 -2.94 -20.67
CA HIS A 51 -14.20 -2.88 -19.53
C HIS A 51 -12.77 -2.47 -19.92
N TYR A 52 -12.36 -2.80 -21.15
CA TYR A 52 -11.07 -2.42 -21.73
C TYR A 52 -11.23 -2.17 -23.24
N PRO A 53 -10.42 -1.28 -23.85
CA PRO A 53 -10.57 -0.89 -25.24
C PRO A 53 -10.00 -1.93 -26.22
N GLU A 54 -10.55 -1.96 -27.43
CA GLU A 54 -9.99 -2.70 -28.57
C GLU A 54 -8.86 -1.90 -29.24
N VAL A 55 -7.71 -1.86 -28.58
CA VAL A 55 -6.48 -1.20 -29.07
C VAL A 55 -5.34 -2.22 -29.06
N ALA A 56 -4.58 -2.31 -30.15
CA ALA A 56 -3.55 -3.34 -30.34
C ALA A 56 -2.49 -3.36 -29.22
N ASP A 57 -2.12 -2.19 -28.70
CA ASP A 57 -1.11 -2.05 -27.64
C ASP A 57 -1.71 -2.10 -26.23
N TRP A 58 -3.03 -2.27 -26.10
CA TRP A 58 -3.68 -2.41 -24.79
C TRP A 58 -3.57 -3.87 -24.31
N PRO A 59 -3.14 -4.12 -23.07
CA PRO A 59 -3.07 -5.48 -22.57
C PRO A 59 -4.46 -6.13 -22.50
N ASP A 60 -4.60 -7.33 -23.06
CA ASP A 60 -5.88 -8.06 -23.05
C ASP A 60 -6.40 -8.24 -21.60
N GLN A 61 -7.69 -7.96 -21.42
CA GLN A 61 -8.41 -8.02 -20.12
C GLN A 61 -7.87 -7.11 -19.00
N TYR A 62 -6.93 -6.22 -19.28
CA TYR A 62 -6.49 -5.24 -18.30
C TYR A 62 -7.51 -4.10 -18.16
N VAL A 63 -8.09 -4.00 -16.96
CA VAL A 63 -9.02 -2.93 -16.60
C VAL A 63 -8.29 -1.92 -15.71
N PRO A 64 -8.23 -0.64 -16.10
CA PRO A 64 -7.63 0.39 -15.27
C PRO A 64 -8.57 0.70 -14.10
N ILE A 65 -8.09 0.51 -12.88
CA ILE A 65 -8.87 0.73 -11.65
C ILE A 65 -8.29 1.95 -10.92
N PRO A 66 -9.14 2.92 -10.53
CA PRO A 66 -8.67 4.13 -9.86
C PRO A 66 -8.06 3.83 -8.49
N ILE A 67 -6.88 4.39 -8.25
CA ILE A 67 -6.23 4.40 -6.94
C ILE A 67 -6.25 5.84 -6.43
N HIS A 68 -6.97 6.07 -5.34
CA HIS A 68 -7.05 7.36 -4.71
C HIS A 68 -5.82 7.60 -3.84
N THR A 69 -5.33 8.82 -3.83
CA THR A 69 -4.25 9.23 -2.94
C THR A 69 -4.55 10.60 -2.35
N GLY A 70 -3.97 10.86 -1.19
CA GLY A 70 -3.90 12.20 -0.61
C GLY A 70 -2.46 12.66 -0.65
N PHE A 71 -2.23 13.95 -0.86
CA PHE A 71 -0.86 14.50 -0.81
C PHE A 71 -0.18 14.07 0.48
N ARG A 72 1.00 13.48 0.36
CA ARG A 72 1.75 12.91 1.49
C ARG A 72 1.90 13.86 2.69
N SER A 73 2.03 15.15 2.44
CA SER A 73 2.20 16.17 3.48
C SER A 73 0.97 16.37 4.37
N ILE A 74 -0.21 15.97 3.90
CA ILE A 74 -1.50 16.13 4.59
C ILE A 74 -2.26 14.81 4.75
N ASP A 75 -1.65 13.68 4.38
CA ASP A 75 -2.29 12.36 4.49
C ASP A 75 -2.25 11.87 5.95
N ASP A 76 -3.30 12.20 6.68
CA ASP A 76 -3.53 11.83 8.08
C ASP A 76 -4.07 10.41 8.27
N ALA A 77 -4.58 9.79 7.20
CA ALA A 77 -5.23 8.49 7.24
C ALA A 77 -4.26 7.32 7.06
N SER A 78 -3.17 7.52 6.30
CA SER A 78 -2.30 6.41 5.88
C SER A 78 -0.82 6.61 6.20
N ILE A 79 -0.44 7.76 6.76
CA ILE A 79 0.95 8.04 7.12
C ILE A 79 1.05 8.29 8.64
N PRO A 80 1.59 7.34 9.43
CA PRO A 80 1.82 7.57 10.87
C PRO A 80 2.81 8.71 11.10
N ASP A 81 3.59 9.02 10.06
CA ASP A 81 4.54 10.12 10.03
C ASP A 81 3.99 11.50 9.66
N ALA A 82 2.66 11.65 9.56
CA ALA A 82 2.05 12.94 9.26
C ALA A 82 2.50 14.03 10.26
N PRO A 83 2.59 15.31 9.83
CA PRO A 83 3.04 16.41 10.68
C PRO A 83 2.21 16.54 11.98
N CYS A 84 2.75 16.02 13.08
CA CYS A 84 2.08 16.00 14.38
C CYS A 84 3.00 16.52 15.49
N ARG A 85 2.67 17.69 16.05
CA ARG A 85 3.44 18.33 17.13
C ARG A 85 3.58 17.42 18.37
N ARG A 86 2.58 16.59 18.64
CA ARG A 86 2.58 15.67 19.79
C ARG A 86 3.49 14.46 19.55
N ARG A 87 3.61 13.99 18.32
CA ARG A 87 4.43 12.83 17.94
C ARG A 87 5.88 12.99 18.37
N SER A 88 6.50 14.14 18.07
CA SER A 88 7.90 14.39 18.45
C SER A 88 8.10 14.36 19.97
N LYS A 89 7.11 14.78 20.77
CA LYS A 89 7.16 14.69 22.23
C LYS A 89 7.00 13.25 22.72
N LEU A 90 6.04 12.51 22.15
CA LEU A 90 5.81 11.10 22.48
C LEU A 90 7.03 10.26 22.13
N TRP A 91 7.60 10.44 20.94
CA TRP A 91 8.79 9.72 20.50
C TRP A 91 9.96 9.97 21.43
N LYS A 92 10.20 11.21 21.87
CA LYS A 92 11.23 11.52 22.87
C LYS A 92 11.01 10.80 24.20
N TRP A 93 9.76 10.63 24.63
CA TRP A 93 9.46 9.90 25.87
C TRP A 93 9.68 8.40 25.70
N VAL A 94 9.24 7.84 24.57
CA VAL A 94 9.48 6.42 24.23
C VAL A 94 10.98 6.13 24.18
N MET A 95 11.76 6.96 23.48
CA MET A 95 13.21 6.78 23.36
C MET A 95 13.98 6.94 24.68
N ASN A 96 13.37 7.56 25.70
CA ASN A 96 13.96 7.73 27.03
C ASN A 96 13.33 6.81 28.09
N SER A 97 12.44 5.89 27.70
CA SER A 97 11.82 4.96 28.64
C SER A 97 12.79 3.84 28.98
N SER A 98 12.62 3.23 30.16
CA SER A 98 13.47 2.11 30.59
C SER A 98 13.40 0.94 29.61
N GLU A 99 12.22 0.67 29.05
CA GLU A 99 12.01 -0.42 28.10
C GLU A 99 12.79 -0.20 26.80
N MET A 100 12.82 1.03 26.27
CA MET A 100 13.55 1.31 25.03
C MET A 100 15.05 1.32 25.27
N ILE A 101 15.51 1.82 26.42
CA ILE A 101 16.93 1.78 26.80
C ILE A 101 17.38 0.32 26.92
N GLU A 102 16.64 -0.50 27.67
CA GLU A 102 16.93 -1.93 27.83
C GLU A 102 16.93 -2.67 26.49
N TYR A 103 15.96 -2.39 25.61
CA TYR A 103 15.93 -2.96 24.25
C TYR A 103 17.13 -2.56 23.39
N GLN A 104 17.64 -1.33 23.52
CA GLN A 104 18.80 -0.88 22.76
C GLN A 104 20.12 -1.44 23.30
N GLU A 105 20.21 -1.63 24.61
CA GLU A 105 21.37 -2.21 25.28
C GLU A 105 21.47 -3.73 25.11
N ASP A 106 20.42 -4.39 24.61
CA ASP A 106 20.47 -5.80 24.23
C ASP A 106 21.51 -6.03 23.12
N ASP A 107 22.45 -6.95 23.37
CA ASP A 107 23.57 -7.26 22.47
C ASP A 107 23.10 -7.64 21.06
N THR A 108 21.99 -8.37 20.94
CA THR A 108 21.49 -8.81 19.63
C THR A 108 20.96 -7.64 18.81
N VAL A 109 20.28 -6.70 19.48
CA VAL A 109 19.74 -5.48 18.87
C VAL A 109 20.86 -4.51 18.51
N SER A 110 21.83 -4.33 19.40
CA SER A 110 23.01 -3.50 19.18
C SER A 110 23.81 -3.96 17.95
N ILE A 111 24.03 -5.27 17.82
CA ILE A 111 24.71 -5.86 16.67
C ILE A 111 23.92 -5.63 15.38
N LEU A 112 22.59 -5.86 15.39
CA LEU A 112 21.73 -5.62 14.23
C LEU A 112 21.73 -4.15 13.80
N GLN A 113 21.75 -3.20 14.74
CA GLN A 113 21.84 -1.77 14.41
C GLN A 113 23.14 -1.43 13.69
N VAL A 114 24.28 -1.96 14.14
CA VAL A 114 25.58 -1.78 13.47
C VAL A 114 25.55 -2.36 12.06
N PHE A 115 24.96 -3.54 11.87
CA PHE A 115 24.83 -4.12 10.53
C PHE A 115 23.98 -3.26 9.59
N LEU A 116 22.84 -2.76 10.07
CA LEU A 116 21.93 -1.93 9.26
C LEU A 116 22.55 -0.58 8.88
N GLN A 117 23.34 0.05 9.75
CA GLN A 117 24.02 1.32 9.47
C GLN A 117 25.14 1.20 8.43
N ASN A 118 25.70 0.01 8.23
CA ASN A 118 26.78 -0.25 7.27
C ASN A 118 26.29 -0.77 5.91
N MET A 119 24.97 -0.95 5.72
CA MET A 119 24.36 -1.41 4.46
C MET A 119 23.75 -0.28 3.62
N ILE A 120 23.85 0.98 4.07
CA ILE A 120 23.41 2.19 3.35
C ILE A 120 24.65 3.03 3.06
#